data_AF-A0A6A6L8X8-F1
#
_entry.id   AF-A0A6A6L8X8-F1
#
_cell.length_a   1.000
_cell.length_b   1.000
_cell.length_c   1.000
_cell.angle_alpha   90.00
_cell.angle_beta   90.00
_cell.angle_gamma   90.00
#
_symmetry.space_group_name_H-M   'P 1'
#
loop_
_entity.id
_entity.type
_entity.pdbx_description
1 polymer ?
#
loop_
_entity_poly.entity_id
_entity_poly.type
_entity_poly.pdbx_seq_one_letter_code
_entity_poly.pdbx_strand_id
1 'polypeptide(L)'
;MHLFFECPKIPWLWYVIPLRWQPPFVPSDEILIASLQLVFHEKEPEFQQLFAILTWSIWQECNSISFNDVVYDEALVLHRAMRLWTDLVGMVVRDEFGSVMMAAYKRLSVDWDVSLAEDRAVKFGLQLPMDAGFTNLEIKCDSKVTMEALRGGRQVSTYHAACILDIDSALHSKFLYDPWEANSQGHHLNFQLSIVFKFE
;
A
#
# COMPACT_ATOMS: atom_id res chain seq x y z
N MET A 1 -12.33 -25.81 -4.10
CA MET A 1 -12.85 -25.69 -5.48
C MET A 1 -14.13 -24.88 -5.48
N HIS A 2 -15.25 -25.45 -5.04
CA HIS A 2 -16.53 -24.75 -4.89
C HIS A 2 -16.41 -23.38 -4.20
N LEU A 3 -15.54 -23.30 -3.18
CA LEU A 3 -15.31 -22.08 -2.41
C LEU A 3 -14.92 -20.86 -3.24
N PHE A 4 -14.11 -21.03 -4.29
CA PHE A 4 -13.53 -19.90 -5.04
C PHE A 4 -14.29 -19.56 -6.32
N PHE A 5 -15.10 -20.49 -6.84
CA PHE A 5 -15.70 -20.35 -8.17
C PHE A 5 -17.20 -20.65 -8.22
N GLU A 6 -17.71 -21.52 -7.35
CA GLU A 6 -19.12 -21.97 -7.41
C GLU A 6 -19.99 -21.29 -6.35
N CYS A 7 -19.38 -20.72 -5.31
CA CYS A 7 -20.10 -19.92 -4.33
C CYS A 7 -20.75 -18.71 -5.03
N PRO A 8 -22.08 -18.52 -4.98
CA PRO A 8 -22.78 -17.48 -5.75
C PRO A 8 -22.31 -16.05 -5.50
N LYS A 9 -21.69 -15.79 -4.34
CA LYS A 9 -21.18 -14.49 -3.93
C LYS A 9 -19.80 -14.16 -4.50
N ILE A 10 -19.01 -15.17 -4.87
CA ILE A 10 -17.61 -15.02 -5.24
C ILE A 10 -17.38 -14.53 -6.69
N PRO A 11 -18.17 -14.93 -7.71
CA PRO A 11 -18.02 -14.40 -9.06
C PRO A 11 -18.07 -12.87 -9.13
N TRP A 12 -18.88 -12.24 -8.28
CA TRP A 12 -18.93 -10.79 -8.19
C TRP A 12 -17.60 -10.18 -7.71
N LEU A 13 -16.93 -10.80 -6.74
CA LEU A 13 -15.61 -10.34 -6.26
C LEU A 13 -14.56 -10.35 -7.37
N TRP A 14 -14.49 -11.43 -8.16
CA TRP A 14 -13.59 -11.52 -9.31
C TRP A 14 -13.87 -10.46 -10.38
N TYR A 15 -15.15 -10.09 -10.54
CA TYR A 15 -15.58 -9.06 -11.49
C TYR A 15 -15.24 -7.63 -11.04
N VAL A 16 -15.39 -7.31 -9.75
CA VAL A 16 -15.21 -5.93 -9.24
C VAL A 16 -13.77 -5.58 -8.90
N ILE A 17 -12.88 -6.55 -8.73
CA ILE A 17 -11.46 -6.25 -8.59
C ILE A 17 -10.88 -5.66 -9.88
N PRO A 18 -9.79 -4.88 -9.81
CA PRO A 18 -9.16 -4.27 -10.98
C PRO A 18 -8.76 -5.25 -12.09
N LEU A 19 -8.58 -6.54 -11.78
CA LEU A 19 -8.34 -7.58 -12.78
C LEU A 19 -9.51 -7.80 -13.73
N ARG A 20 -10.75 -7.49 -13.31
CA ARG A 20 -12.00 -7.85 -14.01
C ARG A 20 -11.99 -9.29 -14.53
N TRP A 21 -11.40 -10.17 -13.74
CA TRP A 21 -11.10 -11.52 -14.17
C TRP A 21 -12.38 -12.34 -14.19
N GLN A 22 -12.55 -13.13 -15.24
CA GLN A 22 -13.64 -14.08 -15.36
C GLN A 22 -13.07 -15.49 -15.37
N PRO A 23 -13.49 -16.36 -14.45
CA PRO A 23 -13.06 -17.75 -14.47
C PRO A 23 -13.48 -18.41 -15.80
N PRO A 24 -12.65 -19.32 -16.33
CA PRO A 24 -12.97 -20.01 -17.57
C PRO A 24 -14.25 -20.85 -17.41
N PHE A 25 -15.05 -20.91 -18.47
CA PHE A 25 -16.24 -21.76 -18.49
C PHE A 25 -15.83 -23.21 -18.79
N VAL A 26 -15.40 -23.92 -17.75
CA VAL A 26 -14.97 -25.33 -17.79
C VAL A 26 -15.72 -26.13 -16.71
N PRO A 27 -15.76 -27.47 -16.81
CA PRO A 27 -16.30 -28.33 -15.76
C PRO A 27 -15.71 -28.00 -14.36
N SER A 28 -16.54 -28.18 -13.33
CA SER A 28 -16.21 -27.85 -11.92
C SER A 28 -14.92 -28.48 -11.43
N ASP A 29 -14.61 -29.71 -11.87
CA ASP A 29 -13.41 -30.46 -11.50
C ASP A 29 -12.13 -29.92 -12.15
N GLU A 30 -12.24 -29.20 -13.28
CA GLU A 30 -11.10 -28.65 -14.02
C GLU A 30 -10.85 -27.16 -13.75
N ILE A 31 -11.81 -26.46 -13.14
CA ILE A 31 -11.82 -24.99 -13.05
C ILE A 31 -10.59 -24.40 -12.36
N LEU A 32 -10.04 -25.03 -11.31
CA LEU A 32 -8.83 -24.53 -10.66
C LEU A 32 -7.60 -24.72 -11.52
N ILE A 33 -7.45 -25.87 -12.18
CA ILE A 33 -6.30 -26.11 -13.05
C ILE A 33 -6.32 -25.12 -14.20
N ALA A 34 -7.47 -24.94 -14.85
CA ALA A 34 -7.66 -23.96 -15.91
C ALA A 34 -7.41 -22.52 -15.42
N SER A 35 -7.91 -22.16 -14.24
CA SER A 35 -7.72 -20.82 -13.65
C SER A 35 -6.25 -20.56 -13.31
N LEU A 36 -5.57 -21.51 -12.67
CA LEU A 36 -4.13 -21.39 -12.37
C LEU A 36 -3.30 -21.34 -13.65
N GLN A 37 -3.62 -22.15 -14.65
CA GLN A 37 -2.95 -22.09 -15.95
C GLN A 37 -3.10 -20.73 -16.61
N LEU A 38 -4.31 -20.14 -16.61
CA LEU A 38 -4.52 -18.79 -17.11
C LEU A 38 -3.70 -17.76 -16.31
N VAL A 39 -3.78 -17.79 -14.98
CA VAL A 39 -3.06 -16.86 -14.10
C VAL A 39 -1.54 -16.94 -14.30
N PHE A 40 -0.98 -18.15 -14.38
CA PHE A 40 0.46 -18.34 -14.57
C PHE A 40 0.92 -18.16 -16.02
N HIS A 41 0.01 -18.26 -16.99
CA HIS A 41 0.29 -17.91 -18.38
C HIS A 41 0.25 -16.39 -18.59
N GLU A 42 -0.51 -15.66 -17.78
CA GLU A 42 -0.44 -14.19 -17.77
C GLU A 42 0.95 -13.72 -17.38
N LYS A 43 1.52 -12.82 -18.18
CA LYS A 43 2.89 -12.31 -17.99
C LYS A 43 2.97 -11.16 -16.98
N GLU A 44 1.83 -10.66 -16.52
CA GLU A 44 1.76 -9.53 -15.61
C GLU A 44 1.87 -10.01 -14.15
N PRO A 45 2.98 -9.73 -13.45
CA PRO A 45 3.17 -10.19 -12.06
C PRO A 45 2.13 -9.60 -11.10
N GLU A 46 1.66 -8.38 -11.37
CA GLU A 46 0.60 -7.71 -10.61
C GLU A 46 -0.71 -8.51 -10.64
N PHE A 47 -1.02 -9.12 -11.79
CA PHE A 47 -2.19 -9.96 -11.97
C PHE A 47 -2.10 -11.20 -11.08
N GLN A 48 -0.96 -11.88 -11.09
CA GLN A 48 -0.70 -13.08 -10.29
C GLN A 48 -0.75 -12.78 -8.79
N GLN A 49 -0.17 -11.65 -8.36
CA GLN A 49 -0.19 -11.20 -6.98
C GLN A 49 -1.62 -10.89 -6.51
N LEU A 50 -2.38 -10.09 -7.26
CA LEU A 50 -3.77 -9.79 -6.89
C LEU A 50 -4.65 -11.05 -6.87
N PHE A 51 -4.45 -11.96 -7.82
CA PHE A 51 -5.14 -13.25 -7.82
C PHE A 51 -4.84 -14.06 -6.57
N ALA A 52 -3.56 -14.18 -6.18
CA ALA A 52 -3.14 -14.90 -4.98
C ALA A 52 -3.69 -14.26 -3.70
N ILE A 53 -3.61 -12.93 -3.58
CA ILE A 53 -4.10 -12.14 -2.45
C ILE A 53 -5.61 -12.28 -2.29
N LEU A 54 -6.37 -12.19 -3.39
CA LEU A 54 -7.82 -12.35 -3.34
C LEU A 54 -8.20 -13.79 -2.99
N THR A 55 -7.55 -14.79 -3.58
CA THR A 55 -7.78 -16.20 -3.25
C THR A 55 -7.54 -16.46 -1.76
N TRP A 56 -6.44 -15.93 -1.21
CA TRP A 56 -6.14 -16.02 0.22
C TRP A 56 -7.20 -15.33 1.08
N SER A 57 -7.62 -14.13 0.71
CA SER A 57 -8.63 -13.35 1.44
C SER A 57 -10.00 -14.05 1.45
N ILE A 58 -10.42 -14.64 0.33
CA ILE A 58 -11.63 -15.45 0.23
C ILE A 58 -11.52 -16.67 1.16
N TRP A 59 -10.40 -17.40 1.09
CA TRP A 59 -10.17 -18.58 1.92
C TRP A 59 -10.24 -18.24 3.42
N GLN A 60 -9.60 -17.15 3.84
CA GLN A 60 -9.58 -16.71 5.24
C GLN A 60 -10.98 -16.37 5.77
N GLU A 61 -11.80 -15.67 4.99
CA GLU A 61 -13.16 -15.33 5.40
C GLU A 61 -14.06 -16.57 5.45
N CYS A 62 -13.96 -17.46 4.45
CA CYS A 62 -14.72 -18.70 4.48
C CYS A 62 -14.37 -19.61 5.67
N ASN A 63 -13.11 -19.65 6.07
CA ASN A 63 -12.70 -20.33 7.29
C ASN A 63 -13.25 -19.63 8.53
N SER A 64 -13.30 -18.29 8.53
CA SER A 64 -13.86 -17.54 9.66
C SER A 64 -15.36 -17.81 9.85
N ILE A 65 -16.12 -18.01 8.77
CA ILE A 65 -17.51 -18.50 8.87
C ILE A 65 -17.53 -19.89 9.52
N SER A 66 -16.70 -20.80 9.02
CA SER A 66 -16.73 -22.22 9.41
C SER A 66 -16.28 -22.45 10.86
N PHE A 67 -15.33 -21.64 11.35
CA PHE A 67 -14.69 -21.85 12.65
C PHE A 67 -15.09 -20.81 13.70
N ASN A 68 -15.55 -19.62 13.31
CA ASN A 68 -15.86 -18.52 14.24
C ASN A 68 -17.31 -18.01 14.16
N ASP A 69 -18.18 -18.64 13.36
CA ASP A 69 -19.59 -18.26 13.18
C ASP A 69 -19.78 -16.79 12.75
N VAL A 70 -18.83 -16.29 11.95
CA VAL A 70 -18.85 -14.92 11.43
C VAL A 70 -19.70 -14.85 10.15
N VAL A 71 -20.44 -13.75 9.96
CA VAL A 71 -21.18 -13.49 8.73
C VAL A 71 -20.23 -13.08 7.61
N TYR A 72 -20.35 -13.74 6.45
CA TYR A 72 -19.56 -13.38 5.28
C TYR A 72 -19.87 -11.96 4.79
N ASP A 73 -18.83 -11.14 4.67
CA ASP A 73 -18.89 -9.77 4.16
C ASP A 73 -17.99 -9.62 2.93
N GLU A 74 -18.61 -9.52 1.76
CA GLU A 74 -17.93 -9.30 0.47
C GLU A 74 -17.06 -8.03 0.49
N ALA A 75 -17.54 -6.96 1.12
CA ALA A 75 -16.83 -5.69 1.17
C ALA A 75 -15.56 -5.81 2.02
N LEU A 76 -15.61 -6.60 3.09
CA LEU A 76 -14.43 -6.88 3.93
C LEU A 76 -13.37 -7.69 3.18
N VAL A 77 -13.77 -8.71 2.42
CA VAL A 77 -12.85 -9.50 1.57
C VAL A 77 -12.18 -8.58 0.55
N LEU A 78 -12.97 -7.78 -0.17
CA LEU A 78 -12.46 -6.85 -1.17
C LEU A 78 -11.53 -5.81 -0.54
N HIS A 79 -11.92 -5.24 0.60
CA HIS A 79 -11.12 -4.26 1.32
C HIS A 79 -9.76 -4.83 1.73
N ARG A 80 -9.71 -6.05 2.27
CA ARG A 80 -8.44 -6.70 2.63
C ARG A 80 -7.60 -7.03 1.40
N ALA A 81 -8.21 -7.60 0.37
CA ALA A 81 -7.49 -7.95 -0.85
C ALA A 81 -6.89 -6.69 -1.52
N MET A 82 -7.67 -5.61 -1.61
CA MET A 82 -7.19 -4.33 -2.13
C MET A 82 -6.10 -3.72 -1.25
N ARG A 83 -6.25 -3.79 0.07
CA ARG A 83 -5.23 -3.29 1.01
C ARG A 83 -3.91 -4.05 0.91
N LEU A 84 -3.96 -5.37 0.70
CA LEU A 84 -2.78 -6.20 0.54
C LEU A 84 -2.14 -6.05 -0.85
N TRP A 85 -2.94 -5.69 -1.86
CA TRP A 85 -2.45 -5.55 -3.23
C TRP A 85 -1.92 -4.15 -3.56
N THR A 86 -2.53 -3.10 -3.01
CA THR A 86 -2.04 -1.74 -3.22
C THR A 86 -1.16 -1.32 -2.06
N ASP A 87 0.15 -1.21 -2.31
CA ASP A 87 0.99 -0.37 -1.47
C ASP A 87 0.52 1.07 -1.66
N LEU A 88 -0.11 1.59 -0.60
CA LEU A 88 -0.58 2.95 -0.51
C LEU A 88 0.47 3.75 0.23
N VAL A 89 1.15 4.63 -0.49
CA VAL A 89 1.85 5.72 0.17
C VAL A 89 0.88 6.87 0.31
N GLY A 90 0.93 7.53 1.46
CA GLY A 90 0.17 8.74 1.65
C GLY A 90 0.86 9.67 2.60
N MET A 91 0.45 10.92 2.52
CA MET A 91 1.08 12.01 3.22
C MET A 91 0.03 13.03 3.65
N VAL A 92 0.31 13.67 4.77
CA VAL A 92 -0.48 14.78 5.30
C VAL A 92 0.48 15.93 5.51
N VAL A 93 0.08 17.12 5.07
CA VAL A 93 0.77 18.40 5.24
C VAL A 93 0.01 19.16 6.31
N ARG A 94 0.70 19.57 7.36
CA ARG A 94 0.12 20.33 8.48
C ARG A 94 0.84 21.64 8.70
N ASP A 95 0.14 22.67 9.14
CA ASP A 95 0.77 23.89 9.65
C ASP A 95 1.45 23.67 11.01
N GLU A 96 2.06 24.73 11.55
CA GLU A 96 2.74 24.74 12.85
C GLU A 96 1.80 24.51 14.03
N PHE A 97 0.50 24.74 13.84
CA PHE A 97 -0.55 24.50 14.84
C PHE A 97 -1.12 23.08 14.74
N GLY A 98 -0.68 22.30 13.74
CA GLY A 98 -1.13 20.93 13.49
C GLY A 98 -2.39 20.84 12.63
N SER A 99 -2.89 21.95 12.07
CA SER A 99 -4.04 21.98 11.16
C SER A 99 -3.65 21.37 9.82
N VAL A 100 -4.49 20.49 9.28
CA VAL A 100 -4.24 19.86 7.98
C VAL A 100 -4.46 20.87 6.85
N MET A 101 -3.41 21.13 6.08
CA MET A 101 -3.45 22.01 4.91
C MET A 101 -3.65 21.24 3.61
N MET A 102 -3.08 20.03 3.54
CA MET A 102 -3.16 19.16 2.37
C MET A 102 -3.02 17.71 2.81
N ALA A 103 -3.70 16.80 2.12
CA ALA A 103 -3.50 15.37 2.27
C ALA A 103 -3.57 14.74 0.88
N ALA A 104 -2.71 13.75 0.63
CA ALA A 104 -2.70 13.04 -0.63
C ALA A 104 -2.28 11.59 -0.43
N TYR A 105 -2.70 10.74 -1.35
CA TYR A 105 -2.22 9.38 -1.44
C TYR A 105 -1.91 9.02 -2.88
N LYS A 106 -1.04 8.04 -3.04
CA LYS A 106 -0.70 7.47 -4.33
C LYS A 106 -0.70 5.96 -4.20
N ARG A 107 -1.42 5.32 -5.11
CA ARG A 107 -1.36 3.87 -5.29
C ARG A 107 -0.11 3.54 -6.07
N LEU A 108 0.69 2.63 -5.54
CA LEU A 108 1.87 2.12 -6.19
C LEU A 108 1.62 0.63 -6.45
N SER A 109 1.86 0.22 -7.69
CA SER A 109 1.77 -1.19 -8.07
C SER A 109 3.18 -1.72 -8.25
N VAL A 110 3.88 -1.83 -7.13
CA VAL A 110 5.25 -2.35 -7.16
C VAL A 110 5.51 -3.09 -5.86
N ASP A 111 6.07 -4.29 -5.99
CA ASP A 111 6.59 -5.07 -4.87
C ASP A 111 7.89 -4.44 -4.39
N TRP A 112 7.81 -3.64 -3.33
CA TRP A 112 8.95 -2.95 -2.75
C TRP A 112 9.34 -3.58 -1.42
N ASP A 113 10.65 -3.61 -1.15
CA ASP A 113 11.07 -3.82 0.22
C ASP A 113 10.56 -2.67 1.11
N VAL A 114 10.37 -2.97 2.38
CA VAL A 114 9.79 -2.02 3.34
C VAL A 114 10.57 -0.69 3.35
N SER A 115 11.90 -0.71 3.21
CA SER A 115 12.69 0.53 3.22
C SER A 115 12.44 1.36 1.95
N LEU A 116 12.37 0.72 0.79
CA LEU A 116 12.05 1.39 -0.49
C LEU A 116 10.64 1.98 -0.50
N ALA A 117 9.66 1.30 0.10
CA ALA A 117 8.32 1.84 0.24
C ALA A 117 8.30 3.14 1.05
N GLU A 118 9.03 3.16 2.16
CA GLU A 118 9.16 4.34 3.02
C GLU A 118 9.91 5.48 2.33
N ASP A 119 11.02 5.21 1.65
CA ASP A 119 11.76 6.21 0.88
C ASP A 119 10.88 6.85 -0.20
N ARG A 120 10.05 6.04 -0.86
CA ARG A 120 9.12 6.50 -1.89
C ARG A 120 7.94 7.25 -1.31
N ALA A 121 7.46 6.87 -0.14
CA ALA A 121 6.49 7.64 0.62
C ALA A 121 7.04 9.03 0.95
N VAL A 122 8.29 9.12 1.45
CA VAL A 122 8.98 10.39 1.71
C VAL A 122 9.09 11.22 0.43
N LYS A 123 9.58 10.63 -0.67
CA LYS A 123 9.71 11.34 -1.96
C LYS A 123 8.37 11.86 -2.47
N PHE A 124 7.32 11.05 -2.41
CA PHE A 124 5.96 11.47 -2.79
C PHE A 124 5.45 12.59 -1.89
N GLY A 125 5.65 12.46 -0.58
CA GLY A 125 5.25 13.45 0.39
C GLY A 125 5.98 14.78 0.25
N LEU A 126 7.20 14.79 -0.28
CA LEU A 126 7.99 15.99 -0.53
C LEU A 126 7.62 16.70 -1.82
N GLN A 127 7.40 15.95 -2.89
CA GLN A 127 7.21 16.53 -4.21
C GLN A 127 5.97 17.41 -4.26
N LEU A 128 4.84 16.94 -3.70
CA LEU A 128 3.56 17.65 -3.83
C LEU A 128 3.57 19.01 -3.09
N PRO A 129 4.10 19.13 -1.86
CA PRO A 129 4.23 20.44 -1.21
C PRO A 129 5.24 21.35 -1.91
N MET A 130 6.35 20.80 -2.42
CA MET A 130 7.31 21.61 -3.20
C MET A 130 6.66 22.17 -4.47
N ASP A 131 5.88 21.35 -5.18
CA ASP A 131 5.11 21.78 -6.36
C ASP A 131 4.05 22.84 -6.00
N ALA A 132 3.53 22.81 -4.78
CA ALA A 132 2.62 23.82 -4.24
C ALA A 132 3.33 25.08 -3.70
N GLY A 133 4.66 25.15 -3.78
CA GLY A 133 5.46 26.32 -3.40
C GLY A 133 5.83 26.38 -1.92
N PHE A 134 5.63 25.31 -1.15
CA PHE A 134 6.07 25.28 0.23
C PHE A 134 7.59 25.11 0.36
N THR A 135 8.17 25.80 1.35
CA THR A 135 9.60 25.74 1.69
C THR A 135 9.79 25.38 3.16
N ASN A 136 11.01 25.04 3.58
CA ASN A 136 11.38 24.74 4.97
C ASN A 136 10.57 23.59 5.61
N LEU A 137 10.51 22.45 4.92
CA LEU A 137 9.69 21.31 5.33
C LEU A 137 10.29 20.57 6.54
N GLU A 138 9.45 20.16 7.50
CA GLU A 138 9.83 19.25 8.60
C GLU A 138 9.17 17.87 8.37
N ILE A 139 9.92 16.95 7.80
CA ILE A 139 9.39 15.63 7.45
C ILE A 139 9.37 14.75 8.69
N LYS A 140 8.24 14.09 8.93
CA LYS A 140 8.12 13.04 9.93
C LYS A 140 7.77 11.69 9.29
N CYS A 141 8.45 10.66 9.75
CA CYS A 141 8.29 9.30 9.26
C CYS A 141 8.58 8.34 10.42
N ASP A 142 7.84 7.23 10.45
CA ASP A 142 7.99 6.16 11.43
C ASP A 142 9.06 5.12 11.02
N SER A 143 9.62 5.25 9.81
CA SER A 143 10.81 4.50 9.40
C SER A 143 12.09 5.11 9.98
N LYS A 144 12.54 4.55 11.10
CA LYS A 144 13.84 4.91 11.70
C LYS A 144 14.99 4.76 10.70
N VAL A 145 14.96 3.69 9.89
CA VAL A 145 16.00 3.37 8.90
C VAL A 145 16.10 4.47 7.84
N THR A 146 14.97 4.87 7.25
CA THR A 146 14.93 5.93 6.23
C THR A 146 15.35 7.28 6.83
N MET A 147 14.86 7.62 8.03
CA MET A 147 15.19 8.90 8.67
C MET A 147 16.65 8.99 9.13
N GLU A 148 17.27 7.89 9.55
CA GLU A 148 18.71 7.84 9.83
C GLU A 148 19.52 7.99 8.54
N ALA A 149 19.13 7.32 7.46
CA ALA A 149 19.81 7.43 6.17
C ALA A 149 19.75 8.85 5.58
N LEU A 150 18.58 9.51 5.65
CA LEU A 150 18.40 10.92 5.24
C LEU A 150 19.24 11.92 6.05
N ARG A 151 19.69 11.53 7.24
CA ARG A 151 20.59 12.33 8.09
C ARG A 151 22.07 12.03 7.86
N GLY A 152 22.41 11.33 6.77
CA GLY A 152 23.77 10.89 6.47
C GLY A 152 24.20 9.61 7.19
N GLY A 153 23.24 8.85 7.72
CA GLY A 153 23.45 7.54 8.35
C GLY A 153 23.75 6.43 7.35
N ARG A 154 23.78 5.19 7.86
CA ARG A 154 24.08 3.99 7.05
C ARG A 154 22.89 3.64 6.16
N GLN A 155 23.15 3.47 4.87
CA GLN A 155 22.17 2.95 3.91
C GLN A 155 22.17 1.41 3.92
N VAL A 156 20.99 0.81 3.70
CA VAL A 156 20.79 -0.64 3.79
C VAL A 156 21.13 -1.37 2.48
N SER A 157 20.95 -0.70 1.35
CA SER A 157 21.23 -1.24 0.02
C SER A 157 21.65 -0.13 -0.95
N THR A 158 22.20 -0.49 -2.11
CA THR A 158 22.56 0.48 -3.16
C THR A 158 21.33 1.20 -3.74
N TYR A 159 20.18 0.52 -3.81
CA TYR A 159 18.92 1.12 -4.26
C TYR A 159 18.36 2.11 -3.23
N HIS A 160 18.41 1.75 -1.94
CA HIS A 160 18.07 2.66 -0.84
C HIS A 160 18.99 3.89 -0.92
N ALA A 161 20.31 3.73 -1.09
CA ALA A 161 21.24 4.85 -1.24
C ALA A 161 20.89 5.78 -2.41
N ALA A 162 20.51 5.23 -3.57
CA ALA A 162 20.07 6.02 -4.72
C ALA A 162 18.79 6.82 -4.41
N CYS A 163 17.82 6.22 -3.72
CA CYS A 163 16.60 6.91 -3.30
C CYS A 163 16.89 8.05 -2.31
N ILE A 164 17.79 7.83 -1.35
CA ILE A 164 18.21 8.87 -0.40
C ILE A 164 18.88 10.03 -1.13
N LEU A 165 19.77 9.77 -2.09
CA LEU A 165 20.43 10.83 -2.87
C LEU A 165 19.43 11.65 -3.68
N ASP A 166 18.45 11.00 -4.31
CA ASP A 166 17.35 11.68 -5.00
C ASP A 166 16.59 12.61 -4.06
N ILE A 167 16.30 12.16 -2.84
CA ILE A 167 15.55 12.94 -1.83
C ILE A 167 16.40 14.10 -1.29
N ASP A 168 17.67 13.83 -0.95
CA ASP A 168 18.60 14.82 -0.37
C ASP A 168 18.87 15.97 -1.34
N SER A 169 19.02 15.66 -2.63
CA SER A 169 19.24 16.67 -3.68
C SER A 169 18.08 17.67 -3.81
N ALA A 170 16.89 17.32 -3.31
CA ALA A 170 15.71 18.15 -3.39
C ALA A 170 15.56 19.14 -2.22
N LEU A 171 16.43 19.12 -1.19
CA LEU A 171 16.03 19.68 0.12
C LEU A 171 17.00 20.62 0.85
N HIS A 172 16.44 21.73 1.32
CA HIS A 172 16.80 22.45 2.55
C HIS A 172 15.79 22.12 3.67
N SER A 173 15.59 20.83 3.99
CA SER A 173 14.54 20.40 4.92
C SER A 173 15.11 19.65 6.12
N LYS A 174 14.31 19.60 7.20
CA LYS A 174 14.68 18.92 8.44
C LYS A 174 13.96 17.58 8.54
N PHE A 175 14.71 16.52 8.82
CA PHE A 175 14.18 15.17 8.95
C PHE A 175 14.05 14.77 10.41
N LEU A 176 12.83 14.44 10.87
CA LEU A 176 12.53 13.96 12.22
C LEU A 176 11.91 12.57 12.25
N TYR A 177 12.56 11.63 12.93
CA TYR A 177 11.90 10.38 13.29
C TYR A 177 10.79 10.64 14.31
N ASP A 178 9.58 10.15 14.06
CA ASP A 178 8.44 10.29 14.96
C ASP A 178 7.79 8.92 15.20
N PRO A 179 7.90 8.34 16.41
CA PRO A 179 7.37 7.03 16.69
C PRO A 179 5.83 7.01 16.62
N TRP A 180 5.30 5.86 16.20
CA TRP A 180 3.88 5.55 15.91
C TRP A 180 2.85 6.32 16.75
N GLU A 181 2.98 6.36 18.08
CA GLU A 181 1.97 6.94 18.99
C GLU A 181 1.65 8.41 18.68
N ALA A 182 2.63 9.16 18.16
CA ALA A 182 2.45 10.56 17.76
C ALA A 182 1.88 10.73 16.33
N ASN A 183 1.95 9.70 15.49
CA ASN A 183 1.44 9.70 14.11
C ASN A 183 0.04 9.06 13.97
N SER A 184 -0.62 8.73 15.07
CA SER A 184 -1.91 8.01 15.09
C SER A 184 -2.98 8.56 14.12
N GLN A 185 -3.01 9.88 13.89
CA GLN A 185 -3.93 10.50 12.95
C GLN A 185 -3.62 10.22 11.46
N GLY A 186 -2.36 10.02 11.07
CA GLY A 186 -1.98 9.61 9.71
C GLY A 186 -2.43 8.16 9.43
N HIS A 187 -2.26 7.28 10.42
CA HIS A 187 -2.66 5.87 10.30
C HIS A 187 -4.17 5.66 10.20
N HIS A 188 -5.00 6.51 10.81
CA HIS A 188 -6.46 6.45 10.63
C HIS A 188 -6.89 6.63 9.17
N LEU A 189 -6.05 7.25 8.35
CA LEU A 189 -6.25 7.44 6.91
C LEU A 189 -5.42 6.47 6.06
N ASN A 190 -4.80 5.45 6.69
CA ASN A 190 -3.83 4.53 6.07
C ASN A 190 -2.61 5.22 5.47
N PHE A 191 -2.15 6.34 6.06
CA PHE A 191 -0.94 7.01 5.62
C PHE A 191 0.28 6.51 6.39
N GLN A 192 1.30 6.07 5.67
CA GLN A 192 2.62 5.71 6.21
C GLN A 192 3.46 6.95 6.58
N LEU A 193 3.15 8.13 6.03
CA LEU A 193 3.95 9.35 6.24
C LEU A 193 3.10 10.52 6.76
N SER A 194 3.66 11.35 7.64
CA SER A 194 3.06 12.61 8.08
C SER A 194 4.10 13.72 8.03
N ILE A 195 3.83 14.79 7.30
CA ILE A 195 4.74 15.92 7.11
C ILE A 195 4.19 17.11 7.88
N VAL A 196 4.99 17.64 8.78
CA VAL A 196 4.62 18.80 9.60
C VAL A 196 5.39 20.00 9.08
N PHE A 197 4.75 21.16 9.02
CA PHE A 197 5.39 22.38 8.55
C PHE A 197 5.59 23.29 9.73
N LYS A 198 6.62 24.12 9.61
CA LYS A 198 6.73 25.34 10.38
C LYS A 198 6.81 26.48 9.40
N PHE A 199 5.85 27.39 9.50
CA PHE A 199 5.93 28.66 8.81
C PHE A 199 6.90 29.54 9.61
N GLU A 200 7.95 30.02 8.94
CA GLU A 200 8.75 31.16 9.40
C GLU A 200 8.28 32.43 8.69
#